data_AF-A0A3S5JS95-F1
#
_entry.id   AF-A0A3S5JS95-F1
#
_cell.length_a   1.000
_cell.length_b   1.000
_cell.length_c   1.000
_cell.angle_alpha   90.00
_cell.angle_beta   90.00
_cell.angle_gamma   90.00
#
_symmetry.space_group_name_H-M   'P 1'
#
loop_
_entity.id
_entity.type
_entity.pdbx_description
1 polymer ?
#
loop_
_entity_poly.entity_id
_entity_poly.type
_entity_poly.pdbx_seq_one_letter_code
_entity_poly.pdbx_strand_id
1 'polypeptide(L)' 'TKGTGWLEIMGCGMVDPNVLKNCDINPEEYSGFAFGMGIERIAMLLYQVSDIRLFFENDIRFLKQFKATF' A
#
# COMPACT_ATOMS: atom_id res chain seq x y z
N THR A 1 -9.06 18.43 -7.93
CA THR A 1 -9.36 16.99 -8.00
C THR A 1 -10.36 16.78 -9.11
N LYS A 2 -10.19 15.78 -9.99
CA LYS A 2 -11.30 15.36 -10.88
C LYS A 2 -12.47 15.05 -9.94
N GLY A 3 -13.55 15.83 -10.00
CA GLY A 3 -14.55 16.01 -8.95
C GLY A 3 -15.46 14.82 -8.63
N THR A 4 -14.89 13.62 -8.53
CA THR A 4 -15.59 12.37 -8.20
C THR A 4 -15.51 12.04 -6.71
N GLY A 5 -14.60 12.68 -5.95
CA GLY A 5 -14.41 12.42 -4.51
C GLY A 5 -13.67 11.11 -4.19
N TRP A 6 -13.33 10.32 -5.21
CA TRP A 6 -12.62 9.05 -5.04
C TRP A 6 -11.13 9.21 -5.32
N LEU A 7 -10.33 8.56 -4.48
CA LEU A 7 -8.88 8.49 -4.64
C LEU A 7 -8.46 7.02 -4.60
N GLU A 8 -7.63 6.63 -5.56
CA GLU A 8 -7.06 5.29 -5.60
C GLU A 8 -6.11 5.06 -4.42
N ILE A 9 -6.30 3.94 -3.71
CA ILE A 9 -5.54 3.59 -2.50
C ILE A 9 -4.70 2.33 -2.71
N MET A 10 -5.24 1.34 -3.42
CA MET A 10 -4.58 0.04 -3.61
C MET A 10 -5.14 -0.70 -4.83
N GLY A 11 -4.36 -1.64 -5.34
CA GLY A 11 -4.78 -2.58 -6.38
C GLY A 11 -4.95 -3.99 -5.81
N CYS A 12 -5.90 -4.73 -6.36
CA CYS A 12 -6.12 -6.13 -6.00
C CYS A 12 -6.67 -6.95 -7.18
N GLY A 13 -6.53 -8.27 -7.11
CA GLY A 13 -7.00 -9.14 -8.17
C GLY A 13 -6.77 -10.62 -7.90
N MET A 14 -7.41 -11.46 -8.72
CA MET A 14 -7.16 -12.89 -8.73
C MET A 14 -5.75 -13.16 -9.27
N VAL A 15 -5.06 -14.10 -8.65
CA VAL A 15 -3.74 -14.54 -9.08
C VAL A 15 -3.88 -15.28 -10.41
N ASP A 16 -3.06 -14.91 -11.39
CA ASP A 16 -3.02 -15.57 -12.70
C ASP A 16 -2.62 -17.05 -12.54
N PRO A 17 -3.34 -18.00 -13.16
CA PRO A 17 -3.00 -19.43 -13.11
C PRO A 17 -1.56 -19.75 -13.51
N ASN A 18 -0.94 -18.96 -14.39
CA ASN A 18 0.47 -19.15 -14.77
C ASN A 18 1.43 -18.85 -13.62
N VAL A 19 1.08 -17.92 -12.72
CA VAL A 19 1.86 -17.62 -11.51
C VAL A 19 1.80 -18.80 -10.54
N LEU A 20 0.62 -19.41 -10.36
CA LEU A 20 0.46 -20.62 -9.53
C LEU A 20 1.26 -21.79 -10.10
N LYS A 21 1.18 -22.03 -11.42
CA LYS A 21 1.96 -23.08 -12.10
C LYS A 21 3.47 -22.89 -11.92
N ASN A 22 3.96 -21.65 -11.99
CA ASN A 22 5.38 -21.35 -11.78
C ASN A 22 5.86 -21.58 -10.34
N CYS A 23 4.94 -21.68 -9.38
CA CYS A 23 5.24 -22.01 -7.98
C CYS A 23 4.90 -23.47 -7.62
N ASP A 24 4.75 -24.34 -8.62
CA ASP A 24 4.36 -25.76 -8.46
C ASP A 24 2.98 -25.94 -7.77
N ILE A 25 2.06 -24.99 -7.92
CA ILE A 25 0.69 -25.04 -7.40
C ILE A 25 -0.28 -25.32 -8.57
N ASN A 26 -1.15 -26.33 -8.42
CA ASN A 26 -2.16 -26.67 -9.42
C ASN A 26 -3.32 -25.64 -9.40
N PRO A 27 -3.51 -24.82 -10.46
CA PRO A 27 -4.54 -23.78 -10.48
C PRO A 27 -5.97 -24.29 -10.65
N GLU A 28 -6.17 -25.56 -11.02
CA GLU A 28 -7.51 -26.17 -11.10
C GLU A 28 -8.03 -26.60 -9.72
N GLU A 29 -7.13 -26.80 -8.76
CA GLU A 29 -7.46 -27.15 -7.37
C GLU A 29 -7.39 -25.93 -6.44
N TYR A 30 -6.43 -25.03 -6.69
CA TYR A 30 -6.18 -23.87 -5.85
C TYR A 30 -6.36 -22.57 -6.62
N SER A 31 -7.06 -21.63 -6.01
CA SER A 31 -7.18 -20.24 -6.48
C SER A 31 -6.58 -19.29 -5.45
N GLY A 32 -6.09 -18.15 -5.92
CA GLY A 32 -5.45 -17.14 -5.07
C GLY A 32 -5.97 -15.74 -5.36
N PHE A 33 -5.91 -14.88 -4.35
CA PHE A 33 -6.15 -13.45 -4.46
C PHE A 33 -4.92 -12.71 -3.95
N ALA A 34 -4.50 -11.68 -4.70
CA ALA A 34 -3.37 -10.85 -4.34
C ALA A 34 -3.78 -9.38 -4.31
N PHE A 35 -3.14 -8.62 -3.43
CA PHE A 35 -3.32 -7.19 -3.32
C PHE A 35 -2.01 -6.50 -2.95
N GLY A 36 -1.90 -5.23 -3.32
CA GLY A 36 -0.72 -4.42 -3.07
C GLY A 36 -1.10 -2.99 -2.75
N MET A 37 -0.48 -2.44 -1.71
CA MET A 37 -0.68 -1.06 -1.29
C MET A 37 0.66 -0.43 -0.87
N GLY A 38 0.82 0.86 -1.17
CA GLY A 38 1.97 1.64 -0.70
C GLY A 38 1.71 2.19 0.69
N ILE A 39 2.56 1.85 1.66
CA ILE A 39 2.43 2.28 3.05
C ILE A 39 2.52 3.80 3.15
N GLU A 40 3.42 4.42 2.38
CA GLU A 40 3.64 5.86 2.34
C GLU A 40 2.38 6.59 1.86
N ARG A 41 1.70 6.06 0.83
CA ARG A 41 0.48 6.69 0.30
C ARG A 41 -0.63 6.71 1.35
N ILE A 42 -0.79 5.62 2.08
CA ILE A 42 -1.79 5.51 3.15
C ILE A 42 -1.41 6.44 4.31
N ALA A 43 -0.14 6.45 4.72
CA ALA A 43 0.35 7.33 5.78
C ALA A 43 0.16 8.82 5.42
N MET A 44 0.44 9.22 4.17
CA MET A 44 0.20 10.58 3.71
C MET A 44 -1.27 10.98 3.81
N LEU A 45 -2.20 10.07 3.49
CA LEU A 45 -3.62 10.36 3.56
C LEU A 45 -4.15 10.39 4.99
N LEU A 46 -3.71 9.44 5.83
CA LEU A 46 -4.12 9.36 7.24
C LEU A 46 -3.59 10.52 8.07
N TYR A 47 -2.31 10.83 7.93
CA TYR A 47 -1.63 11.87 8.71
C TYR A 47 -1.54 13.21 7.99
N GLN A 48 -2.16 13.33 6.82
CA GLN A 48 -2.16 14.53 5.98
C GLN A 48 -0.74 15.06 5.68
N VAL A 49 0.21 14.15 5.49
CA VAL A 49 1.59 14.51 5.12
C VAL A 49 1.60 14.96 3.67
N SER A 50 2.01 16.21 3.45
CA SER A 50 1.97 16.86 2.13
C SER A 50 3.09 16.42 1.18
N ASP A 51 4.19 15.88 1.72
CA ASP A 51 5.39 15.56 0.96
C ASP A 51 5.97 14.20 1.37
N ILE A 52 6.17 13.32 0.39
CA ILE A 52 6.71 11.98 0.59
C ILE A 52 8.19 11.99 1.03
N ARG A 53 8.94 13.06 0.70
CA ARG A 53 10.36 13.18 1.04
C ARG A 53 10.60 13.19 2.56
N LEU A 54 9.62 13.68 3.32
CA LEU A 54 9.69 13.75 4.77
C LEU A 54 9.87 12.37 5.42
N PHE A 55 9.42 11.29 4.77
CA PHE A 55 9.65 9.92 5.25
C PHE A 55 11.11 9.46 5.08
N PHE A 56 11.83 10.00 4.10
CA PHE A 56 13.20 9.56 3.76
C PHE A 56 14.29 10.49 4.34
N GLU A 57 13.96 11.75 4.61
CA GLU A 57 14.91 12.74 5.16
C GLU A 57 15.28 12.47 6.62
N ASN A 58 14.51 11.66 7.35
CA ASN A 58 14.75 11.31 8.76
C ASN A 58 14.89 12.52 9.69
N ASP A 59 14.19 13.62 9.40
CA ASP A 59 14.23 14.81 10.25
C ASP A 59 13.57 14.53 11.61
N ILE A 60 14.33 14.75 12.69
CA ILE A 60 13.87 14.56 14.07
C ILE A 60 12.61 15.38 14.36
N ARG A 61 12.43 16.56 13.75
CA ARG A 61 11.24 17.41 13.90
C ARG A 61 9.98 16.76 13.33
N PHE A 62 10.13 16.05 12.21
CA PHE A 62 9.05 15.26 11.62
C PHE A 62 8.76 14.02 12.47
N LEU A 63 9.79 13.25 12.81
CA LEU A 63 9.65 12.02 13.60
C LEU A 63 9.03 12.26 14.99
N LYS A 64 9.32 13.42 15.62
CA LYS A 64 8.73 13.81 16.91
C LYS A 64 7.20 13.96 16.87
N GLN A 65 6.58 14.15 15.72
CA GLN A 65 5.12 14.28 15.58
C GLN A 65 4.41 12.94 15.79
N PHE A 66 5.10 11.82 15.61
CA PHE A 66 4.54 10.47 15.67
C PHE A 66 4.96 9.70 16.93
N LYS A 67 5.23 10.41 18.03
CA LYS A 67 5.55 9.76 19.31
C LYS A 67 4.38 8.90 19.75
N ALA A 68 4.67 7.67 20.15
CA ALA A 68 3.69 6.81 20.75
C ALA A 68 3.28 7.37 22.12
N THR A 69 1.98 7.59 22.30
CA THR A 69 1.36 7.79 23.61
C THR A 69 1.21 6.40 24.22
N PHE A 70 2.19 5.98 25.00
CA PHE A 70 2.02 4.91 25.97
C PHE A 70 1.78 5.54 27.34
#